data_AF-A0A3Q2EBD3-F1
#
_entry.id   AF-A0A3Q2EBD3-F1
#
_cell.length_a   1.000
_cell.length_b   1.000
_cell.length_c   1.000
_cell.angle_alpha   90.00
_cell.angle_beta   90.00
_cell.angle_gamma   90.00
#
_symmetry.space_group_name_H-M   'P 1'
#
loop_
_entity.id
_entity.type
_entity.pdbx_description
1 polymer ?
#
loop_
_entity_poly.entity_id
_entity_poly.type
_entity_poly.pdbx_seq_one_letter_code
_entity_poly.pdbx_strand_id
1 'polypeptide(L)'
;MYSEENLSDFMDELTDDEFRRFKWHLKKETWNNIPPIKQAQLDKCDRLDTVDLMVQKYQLSGAATVMGIILEKQSRNDLINQTVSNLSPTRPI
;
A
#
# COMPACT_ATOMS: atom_id res chain seq x y z
N MET A 1 0.72 -3.37 -21.00
CA MET A 1 1.27 -2.14 -20.38
C MET A 1 0.23 -1.68 -19.39
N TYR A 2 0.57 -1.47 -18.12
CA TYR A 2 -0.41 -1.03 -17.11
C TYR A 2 -0.93 0.37 -17.46
N SER A 3 -2.22 0.64 -17.23
CA SER A 3 -2.82 1.98 -17.29
C SER A 3 -3.06 2.53 -15.88
N GLU A 4 -3.31 3.83 -15.78
CA GLU A 4 -3.73 4.48 -14.52
C GLU A 4 -5.05 3.90 -14.01
N GLU A 5 -5.96 3.55 -14.94
CA GLU A 5 -7.23 2.86 -14.62
C GLU A 5 -6.99 1.54 -13.89
N ASN A 6 -6.04 0.72 -14.33
CA ASN A 6 -5.73 -0.54 -13.64
C ASN A 6 -5.25 -0.30 -12.20
N LEU A 7 -4.46 0.77 -11.97
CA LEU A 7 -4.01 1.12 -10.62
C LEU A 7 -5.17 1.60 -9.75
N SER A 8 -6.14 2.32 -10.34
CA SER A 8 -7.37 2.72 -9.65
C SER A 8 -8.21 1.51 -9.27
N ASP A 9 -8.43 0.57 -10.19
CA ASP A 9 -9.21 -0.65 -9.92
C ASP A 9 -8.64 -1.41 -8.73
N PHE A 10 -7.32 -1.59 -8.67
CA PHE A 10 -6.67 -2.22 -7.50
C PHE A 10 -6.81 -1.41 -6.23
N MET A 11 -6.73 -0.08 -6.31
CA MET A 11 -6.98 0.77 -5.15
C MET A 11 -8.40 0.60 -4.66
N ASP A 12 -9.40 0.48 -5.53
CA ASP A 12 -10.81 0.33 -5.14
C ASP A 12 -11.12 -1.04 -4.53
N GLU A 13 -10.36 -2.08 -4.85
CA GLU A 13 -10.48 -3.40 -4.20
C GLU A 13 -10.02 -3.40 -2.73
N LEU A 14 -9.19 -2.43 -2.31
CA LEU A 14 -8.72 -2.36 -0.92
C LEU A 14 -9.83 -1.89 0.01
N THR A 15 -10.01 -2.56 1.14
CA THR A 15 -10.80 -2.02 2.26
C THR A 15 -10.17 -0.72 2.78
N ASP A 16 -10.93 0.08 3.54
CA ASP A 16 -10.42 1.36 4.07
C ASP A 16 -9.21 1.16 4.99
N ASP A 17 -9.15 0.04 5.73
CA ASP A 17 -8.00 -0.30 6.57
C ASP A 17 -6.77 -0.72 5.75
N GLU A 18 -6.95 -1.51 4.70
CA GLU A 18 -5.87 -1.87 3.77
C GLU A 18 -5.35 -0.63 3.03
N PHE A 19 -6.24 0.27 2.60
CA PHE A 19 -5.85 1.53 1.99
C PHE A 19 -5.09 2.44 2.98
N ARG A 20 -5.52 2.50 4.25
CA ARG A 20 -4.80 3.23 5.29
C ARG A 20 -3.38 2.67 5.51
N ARG A 21 -3.25 1.35 5.54
CA ARG A 21 -1.94 0.67 5.61
C ARG A 21 -1.11 0.92 4.36
N PHE A 22 -1.73 0.94 3.19
CA PHE A 22 -1.10 1.24 1.91
C PHE A 22 -0.42 2.63 1.94
N LYS A 23 -1.16 3.66 2.34
CA LYS A 23 -0.61 5.01 2.52
C LYS A 23 0.52 5.04 3.56
N TRP A 24 0.41 4.25 4.63
CA TRP A 24 1.48 4.12 5.62
C TRP A 24 2.75 3.48 5.07
N HIS A 25 2.65 2.55 4.12
CA HIS A 25 3.80 1.99 3.43
C HIS A 25 4.40 2.99 2.42
N LEU A 26 3.57 3.71 1.66
CA LEU A 26 4.03 4.74 0.71
C LEU A 26 4.87 5.84 1.36
N LYS A 27 4.58 6.22 2.61
CA LYS A 27 5.42 7.21 3.33
C LYS A 27 6.78 6.68 3.78
N LYS A 28 7.03 5.38 3.65
CA LYS A 28 8.29 4.72 4.03
C LYS A 28 9.05 4.15 2.83
N GLU A 29 8.35 3.84 1.75
CA GLU A 29 8.95 3.20 0.59
C GLU A 29 9.85 4.18 -0.16
N THR A 30 11.13 3.82 -0.29
CA THR A 30 12.08 4.49 -1.19
C THR A 30 12.27 3.57 -2.38
N TRP A 31 12.03 4.05 -3.59
CA TRP A 31 12.12 3.25 -4.81
C TRP A 31 13.04 3.93 -5.81
N ASN A 32 14.04 3.23 -6.36
CA ASN A 32 15.02 3.78 -7.30
C ASN A 32 15.67 5.10 -6.85
N ASN A 33 16.07 5.20 -5.58
CA ASN A 33 16.60 6.43 -4.96
C ASN A 33 15.60 7.61 -4.95
N ILE A 34 14.34 7.40 -5.32
CA ILE A 34 13.27 8.37 -5.19
C ILE A 34 12.78 8.34 -3.74
N PRO A 35 12.83 9.47 -3.02
CA PRO A 35 12.46 9.53 -1.63
C PRO A 35 10.96 9.26 -1.44
N PRO A 36 10.50 8.80 -0.26
CA PRO A 36 9.09 8.50 -0.02
C PRO A 36 8.15 9.70 -0.24
N ILE A 37 6.85 9.42 -0.38
CA ILE A 37 5.82 10.47 -0.41
C ILE A 37 5.64 11.04 1.01
N LYS A 38 5.55 12.37 1.13
CA LYS A 38 5.40 13.01 2.44
C LYS A 38 4.03 12.69 3.02
N GLN A 39 3.98 12.42 4.33
CA GLN A 39 2.73 12.13 5.03
C GLN A 39 1.66 13.23 4.86
N ALA A 40 2.06 14.50 4.88
CA ALA A 40 1.13 15.62 4.70
C ALA A 40 0.40 15.62 3.35
N GLN A 41 0.95 14.96 2.32
CA GLN A 41 0.28 14.76 1.04
C GLN A 41 -0.70 13.59 1.15
N LEU A 42 -0.23 12.44 1.64
CA LEU A 42 -1.03 11.20 1.75
C LEU A 42 -2.24 11.32 2.68
N ASP A 43 -2.15 12.13 3.74
CA ASP A 43 -3.25 12.30 4.68
C ASP A 43 -4.48 12.98 4.03
N LYS A 44 -4.27 13.75 2.94
CA LYS A 44 -5.33 14.46 2.22
C LYS A 44 -5.81 13.75 0.96
N CYS A 45 -5.02 12.81 0.44
CA CYS A 45 -5.34 12.09 -0.79
C CYS A 45 -6.39 11.00 -0.56
N ASP A 46 -7.38 10.97 -1.45
CA ASP A 46 -8.25 9.81 -1.67
C ASP A 46 -7.55 8.74 -2.56
N ARG A 47 -8.30 7.72 -3.00
CA ARG A 47 -7.76 6.59 -3.77
C ARG A 47 -7.21 7.06 -5.12
N LEU A 48 -7.96 7.89 -5.85
CA LEU A 48 -7.56 8.42 -7.15
C LEU A 48 -6.38 9.39 -7.01
N ASP A 49 -6.46 10.32 -6.06
CA ASP A 49 -5.35 11.23 -5.75
C ASP A 49 -4.06 10.47 -5.42
N THR A 50 -4.18 9.30 -4.78
CA THR A 50 -3.03 8.45 -4.46
C THR A 50 -2.43 7.81 -5.71
N VAL A 51 -3.26 7.34 -6.65
CA VAL A 51 -2.78 6.85 -7.96
C VAL A 51 -2.05 7.95 -8.71
N ASP A 52 -2.65 9.13 -8.83
CA ASP A 52 -2.05 10.29 -9.49
C ASP A 52 -0.71 10.65 -8.86
N LEU A 53 -0.64 10.70 -7.52
CA LEU A 53 0.58 11.02 -6.80
C LEU A 53 1.68 9.97 -7.00
N MET A 54 1.31 8.69 -7.10
CA MET A 54 2.25 7.61 -7.41
C MET A 54 2.77 7.72 -8.84
N VAL A 55 1.90 7.99 -9.82
CA VAL A 55 2.28 8.13 -11.23
C VAL A 55 3.14 9.37 -11.43
N GLN A 56 2.79 10.51 -10.82
CA GLN A 56 3.58 11.74 -10.86
C GLN A 56 4.99 11.53 -10.30
N LYS A 57 5.12 10.71 -9.26
CA LYS A 57 6.38 10.56 -8.53
C LYS A 57 7.26 9.45 -9.07
N TYR A 58 6.67 8.32 -9.46
CA TYR A 58 7.39 7.11 -9.86
C TYR A 58 7.27 6.80 -11.35
N GLN A 59 6.49 7.59 -12.11
CA GLN A 59 6.03 7.26 -13.46
C GLN A 59 5.14 6.02 -13.46
N LEU A 60 4.36 5.81 -14.52
CA LEU A 60 3.36 4.74 -14.57
C LEU A 60 3.94 3.34 -14.29
N SER A 61 5.12 3.05 -14.85
CA SER A 61 5.81 1.78 -14.62
C SER A 61 6.32 1.62 -13.18
N GLY A 62 6.89 2.68 -12.60
CA GLY A 62 7.34 2.68 -11.22
C GLY A 62 6.18 2.62 -10.24
N ALA A 63 5.07 3.31 -10.52
CA ALA A 63 3.86 3.28 -9.71
C ALA A 63 3.28 1.86 -9.61
N ALA A 64 3.16 1.15 -10.74
CA ALA A 64 2.73 -0.24 -10.75
C ALA A 64 3.69 -1.15 -9.95
N THR A 65 5.00 -0.94 -10.08
CA THR A 65 6.00 -1.70 -9.32
C THR A 65 5.89 -1.47 -7.82
N VAL A 66 5.80 -0.20 -7.40
CA VAL A 66 5.67 0.19 -5.99
C VAL A 66 4.37 -0.32 -5.39
N MET A 67 3.26 -0.24 -6.13
CA MET A 67 1.97 -0.79 -5.71
C MET A 67 2.08 -2.29 -5.43
N GLY A 68 2.62 -3.07 -6.38
CA GLY A 68 2.81 -4.51 -6.19
C GLY A 68 3.65 -4.86 -4.97
N ILE A 69 4.76 -4.14 -4.74
CA ILE A 69 5.63 -4.34 -3.57
C ILE A 69 4.86 -4.08 -2.26
N ILE A 70 4.05 -3.03 -2.21
CA ILE A 70 3.30 -2.66 -1.00
C ILE A 70 2.18 -3.67 -0.73
N LEU A 71 1.43 -4.07 -1.75
CA LEU A 71 0.38 -5.08 -1.62
C LEU A 71 0.95 -6.41 -1.12
N GLU A 72 2.10 -6.82 -1.65
CA GLU A 72 2.78 -8.03 -1.20
C GLU A 72 3.21 -7.93 0.28
N LYS A 73 3.72 -6.77 0.71
CA LYS A 73 4.06 -6.53 2.13
C LYS A 73 2.84 -6.63 3.04
N GLN A 74 1.69 -6.10 2.60
CA GLN A 74 0.45 -6.17 3.38
C GLN A 74 -0.07 -7.61 3.49
N SER A 75 -0.11 -8.35 2.38
CA SER A 75 -0.51 -9.76 2.38
C SER A 75 0.36 -10.61 3.32
N ARG A 76 1.68 -10.41 3.30
CA ARG A 76 2.60 -11.09 4.24
C ARG A 76 2.32 -10.73 5.70
N ASN A 77 2.03 -9.46 5.99
CA ASN A 77 1.69 -9.03 7.34
C ASN A 77 0.39 -9.68 7.83
N ASP A 78 -0.60 -9.81 6.97
CA ASP A 78 -1.87 -10.44 7.33
C ASP A 78 -1.72 -11.95 7.53
N LEU A 79 -0.87 -12.63 6.75
CA LEU A 79 -0.51 -14.03 7.00
C LEU A 79 0.17 -14.23 8.35
N ILE A 80 1.10 -13.34 8.73
CA ILE A 80 1.75 -13.37 10.05
C ILE A 80 0.70 -13.16 11.15
N ASN A 81 -0.19 -12.18 11.00
CA ASN A 81 -1.23 -11.91 11.98
C ASN A 81 -2.17 -13.12 12.17
N GLN A 82 -2.56 -13.78 11.09
CA GLN A 82 -3.36 -15.02 11.16
C GLN A 82 -2.58 -16.13 11.85
N THR A 83 -1.31 -16.32 11.49
CA THR A 83 -0.45 -17.34 12.10
C THR A 83 -0.27 -17.09 13.60
N VAL A 84 0.02 -15.85 14.01
CA VAL A 84 0.18 -15.47 15.41
C VAL A 84 -1.13 -15.62 16.18
N SER A 85 -2.26 -15.22 15.60
CA SER A 85 -3.59 -15.36 16.23
C SER A 85 -3.96 -16.82 16.48
N ASN A 86 -3.62 -17.71 15.54
CA ASN A 86 -3.81 -19.15 15.68
C ASN A 86 -2.83 -19.79 16.68
N LEU A 87 -1.67 -19.16 16.89
CA LEU A 87 -0.64 -19.62 17.82
C LEU A 87 -0.79 -19.05 19.24
N SER A 88 -1.62 -18.02 19.47
CA SER A 88 -1.94 -17.58 20.83
C SER A 88 -2.64 -18.71 21.58
N PRO A 89 -2.01 -19.33 22.60
CA PRO A 89 -2.74 -20.23 23.48
C PRO A 89 -3.78 -19.37 24.18
N THR A 90 -5.04 -19.79 24.17
CA THR A 90 -6.05 -19.32 25.10
C THR A 90 -5.41 -19.30 26.48
N ARG A 91 -5.12 -18.12 27.04
CA ARG A 91 -4.64 -18.01 28.41
C ARG A 91 -5.78 -18.50 29.31
N PRO A 92 -5.66 -19.64 30.01
CA PRO A 92 -6.64 -20.02 31.01
C PRO A 92 -6.11 -19.51 32.34
N ILE A 93 -6.59 -18.34 32.78
CA ILE A 93 -6.88 -18.07 34.21
C ILE A 93 -7.94 -16.97 34.30
#